data_AF-A0A922HM85-F1
#
_entry.id   AF-A0A922HM85-F1
#
_cell.length_a   1.000
_cell.length_b   1.000
_cell.length_c   1.000
_cell.angle_alpha   90.00
_cell.angle_beta   90.00
_cell.angle_gamma   90.00
#
_symmetry.space_group_name_H-M   'P 1'
#
loop_
_entity.id
_entity.type
_entity.pdbx_description
1 polymer ?
#
loop_
_entity_poly.entity_id
_entity_poly.type
_entity_poly.pdbx_seq_one_letter_code
_entity_poly.pdbx_strand_id
1 'polypeptide(L)'
;MKPIVFGEDVLIKSFDCLKYYLLRTEFTIDQYINHQCSINYQTFYRSIWITTLSWIAIIFLSIITFWPSNGFFLKIENFEQKFNVQRIDLSFTCLIIVLLISESTWFISLQKYLKYRYKSINFYVNYLNFDLKRQMERKNQIFYSHFVRM
;
A
#
# COMPACT_ATOMS: atom_id res chain seq x y z
N MET A 1 8.25 18.02 26.22
CA MET A 1 8.73 16.94 25.32
C MET A 1 8.06 15.64 25.74
N LYS A 2 7.12 15.11 24.95
CA LYS A 2 6.56 13.77 25.22
C LYS A 2 7.64 12.73 24.84
N PRO A 3 7.90 11.73 25.68
CA PRO A 3 8.80 10.65 25.33
C PRO A 3 8.17 9.89 24.16
N ILE A 4 8.83 9.93 23.01
CA ILE A 4 8.53 9.08 21.87
C ILE A 4 8.77 7.64 22.35
N VAL A 5 7.70 6.87 22.50
CA VAL A 5 7.81 5.43 22.73
C VAL A 5 8.22 4.85 21.38
N PHE A 6 9.47 4.40 21.27
CA PHE A 6 10.12 3.97 20.02
C PHE A 6 9.29 2.98 19.17
N GLY A 7 8.36 2.24 19.78
CA GLY A 7 7.44 1.33 19.07
C GLY A 7 6.27 2.02 18.36
N GLU A 8 5.77 3.15 18.85
CA GLU A 8 4.58 3.83 18.30
C GLU A 8 4.90 4.50 16.95
N ASP A 9 6.02 5.22 16.87
CA ASP A 9 6.49 5.87 15.65
C ASP A 9 6.79 4.88 14.52
N VAL A 10 7.36 3.72 14.86
CA VAL A 10 7.65 2.65 13.89
C VAL A 10 6.35 2.08 13.33
N LEU A 11 5.33 1.90 14.18
CA LEU A 11 4.04 1.37 13.77
C LEU A 11 3.23 2.35 12.92
N ILE A 12 3.30 3.65 13.22
CA ILE A 12 2.68 4.69 12.39
C ILE A 12 3.33 4.69 11.00
N LYS A 13 4.67 4.66 10.94
CA LYS A 13 5.40 4.58 9.66
C LYS A 13 5.08 3.31 8.89
N SER A 14 4.98 2.16 9.56
CA SER A 14 4.64 0.90 8.89
C SER A 14 3.19 0.87 8.40
N PHE A 15 2.26 1.49 9.12
CA PHE A 15 0.89 1.71 8.66
C PHE A 15 0.87 2.61 7.42
N ASP A 16 1.62 3.70 7.42
CA ASP A 16 1.74 4.58 6.25
C ASP A 16 2.33 3.86 5.04
N CYS A 17 3.34 3.01 5.22
CA CYS A 17 3.86 2.15 4.16
C CYS A 17 2.79 1.19 3.61
N LEU A 18 2.02 0.54 4.50
CA LEU A 18 0.96 -0.39 4.09
C LEU A 18 -0.13 0.34 3.29
N LYS A 19 -0.57 1.49 3.79
CA LYS A 19 -1.53 2.36 3.11
C LYS A 19 -1.00 2.83 1.75
N TYR A 20 0.27 3.23 1.71
CA TYR A 20 0.90 3.80 0.52
C TYR A 20 1.11 2.77 -0.58
N TYR A 21 1.86 1.70 -0.28
CA TYR A 21 2.32 0.73 -1.27
C TYR A 21 1.29 -0.35 -1.57
N LEU A 22 0.60 -0.84 -0.54
CA LEU A 22 -0.22 -2.03 -0.67
C LEU A 22 -1.68 -1.71 -1.00
N LEU A 23 -2.27 -0.73 -0.34
CA LEU A 23 -3.66 -0.32 -0.63
C LEU A 23 -3.74 0.77 -1.69
N ARG A 24 -2.67 1.58 -1.84
CA ARG A 24 -2.60 2.72 -2.76
C ARG A 24 -3.69 3.78 -2.49
N THR A 25 -4.22 3.81 -1.27
CA THR A 25 -5.29 4.73 -0.84
C THR A 25 -4.81 5.75 0.17
N GLU A 26 -5.56 6.84 0.33
CA GLU A 26 -5.34 7.83 1.37
C GLU A 26 -6.51 7.81 2.35
N PHE A 27 -6.32 7.17 3.51
CA PHE A 27 -7.30 7.12 4.59
C PHE A 27 -6.61 7.17 5.96
N THR A 28 -7.38 7.49 6.99
CA THR A 28 -6.97 7.47 8.39
C THR A 28 -7.51 6.23 9.10
N ILE A 29 -6.85 5.80 10.18
CA ILE A 29 -7.29 4.66 10.97
C ILE A 29 -8.69 4.92 11.55
N ASP A 30 -8.98 6.15 11.98
CA ASP A 30 -10.29 6.54 12.53
C ASP A 30 -11.41 6.39 11.50
N GLN A 31 -11.17 6.79 10.24
CA GLN A 31 -12.14 6.59 9.15
C GLN A 31 -12.41 5.10 8.90
N TYR A 32 -11.39 4.25 9.05
CA TYR A 32 -11.55 2.81 8.90
C TYR A 32 -12.34 2.19 10.05
N ILE A 33 -12.09 2.61 11.30
CA ILE A 33 -12.83 2.16 12.50
C ILE A 33 -14.31 2.56 12.41
N ASN A 34 -14.58 3.81 12.02
CA ASN A 34 -15.94 4.33 11.96
C ASN A 34 -16.73 3.89 10.72
N HIS A 35 -16.15 3.01 9.89
CA HIS A 35 -16.72 2.60 8.60
C HIS A 35 -17.05 3.77 7.67
N GLN A 36 -16.27 4.85 7.77
CA GLN A 36 -16.43 6.11 7.04
C GLN A 36 -15.39 6.28 5.93
N CYS A 37 -14.79 5.18 5.46
CA CYS A 37 -13.91 5.24 4.29
C CYS A 37 -14.74 5.55 3.04
N SER A 38 -14.97 6.85 2.79
CA SER A 38 -15.70 7.33 1.63
C SER A 38 -14.92 7.00 0.35
N ILE A 39 -15.61 6.37 -0.61
CA ILE A 39 -15.09 6.09 -1.95
C ILE A 39 -15.08 7.38 -2.75
N ASN A 40 -14.15 8.27 -2.42
CA ASN A 40 -13.97 9.55 -3.08
C ASN A 40 -12.76 9.51 -4.01
N TYR A 41 -12.78 10.33 -5.05
CA TYR A 41 -11.64 10.47 -5.96
C TYR A 41 -10.34 10.79 -5.21
N GLN A 42 -10.39 11.66 -4.21
CA GLN A 42 -9.23 12.03 -3.40
C GLN A 42 -8.64 10.86 -2.59
N THR A 43 -9.46 9.89 -2.19
CA THR A 43 -8.99 8.68 -1.50
C THR A 43 -8.25 7.74 -2.45
N PHE A 44 -8.61 7.77 -3.74
CA PHE A 44 -8.22 6.78 -4.74
C PHE A 44 -7.39 7.32 -5.91
N TYR A 45 -7.13 8.64 -6.01
CA TYR A 45 -6.47 9.23 -7.18
C TYR A 45 -5.13 8.55 -7.47
N ARG A 46 -4.33 8.29 -6.42
CA ARG A 46 -3.04 7.60 -6.53
C ARG A 46 -3.23 6.17 -7.01
N SER A 47 -4.23 5.46 -6.48
CA SER A 47 -4.54 4.11 -6.92
C SER A 47 -4.93 4.06 -8.39
N ILE A 48 -5.77 4.99 -8.82
CA ILE A 48 -6.19 5.13 -10.22
C ILE A 48 -4.95 5.38 -11.08
N TRP A 49 -4.11 6.36 -10.71
CA TRP A 49 -2.90 6.69 -11.46
C TRP A 49 -1.94 5.51 -11.59
N ILE A 50 -1.61 4.83 -10.49
CA ILE A 50 -0.69 3.69 -10.48
C ILE A 50 -1.26 2.52 -11.28
N THR A 51 -2.53 2.17 -11.08
CA THR A 51 -3.16 1.07 -11.80
C THR A 51 -3.27 1.38 -13.30
N THR A 52 -3.63 2.60 -13.69
CA THR A 52 -3.61 3.01 -15.10
C THR A 52 -2.21 2.90 -15.70
N LEU A 53 -1.17 3.40 -15.02
CA LEU A 53 0.20 3.30 -15.50
C LEU A 53 0.67 1.84 -15.61
N SER A 54 0.30 1.00 -14.65
CA SER A 54 0.59 -0.44 -14.64
C SER A 54 -0.04 -1.15 -15.83
N TRP A 55 -1.31 -0.88 -16.14
CA TRP A 55 -1.98 -1.44 -17.32
C TRP A 55 -1.39 -0.93 -18.63
N ILE A 56 -1.03 0.36 -18.73
CA ILE A 56 -0.34 0.89 -19.91
C ILE A 56 1.00 0.15 -20.10
N ALA A 57 1.77 -0.07 -19.03
CA ALA A 57 3.03 -0.81 -19.08
C ALA A 57 2.82 -2.27 -19.51
N ILE A 58 1.81 -2.96 -18.97
CA ILE A 58 1.46 -4.32 -19.37
C ILE A 58 1.12 -4.37 -20.86
N ILE A 59 0.27 -3.48 -21.36
CA ILE A 59 -0.14 -3.43 -22.77
C ILE A 59 1.08 -3.15 -23.64
N PHE A 60 1.88 -2.15 -23.30
CA PHE A 60 3.08 -1.77 -24.04
C PHE A 60 4.10 -2.91 -24.13
N LEU A 61 4.43 -3.54 -23.00
CA LEU A 61 5.33 -4.69 -22.97
C LEU A 61 4.75 -5.88 -23.74
N SER A 62 3.44 -6.10 -23.66
CA SER A 62 2.77 -7.20 -24.38
C SER A 62 2.83 -7.00 -25.89
N ILE A 63 2.57 -5.78 -26.37
CA ILE A 63 2.66 -5.42 -27.80
C ILE A 63 4.07 -5.66 -28.33
N ILE A 64 5.09 -5.22 -27.59
CA ILE A 64 6.49 -5.39 -27.98
C ILE A 64 6.88 -6.86 -27.99
N THR A 65 6.48 -7.62 -26.96
CA THR A 65 6.93 -9.00 -26.74
C THR A 65 6.23 -9.99 -27.68
N PHE A 66 4.90 -9.92 -27.79
CA PHE A 66 4.10 -10.92 -28.53
C PHE A 66 3.84 -10.56 -29.98
N TRP A 67 4.08 -9.30 -30.36
CA TRP A 67 3.77 -8.84 -31.71
C TRP A 67 4.94 -8.01 -32.29
N PRO A 68 6.10 -8.66 -32.49
CA PRO A 68 7.34 -8.02 -32.90
C PRO A 68 7.31 -7.43 -34.32
N SER A 69 6.37 -7.88 -35.16
CA SER A 69 6.15 -7.33 -36.51
C SER A 69 5.04 -6.27 -36.57
N ASN A 70 4.72 -5.63 -35.44
CA ASN A 70 3.91 -4.42 -35.49
C ASN A 70 4.71 -3.31 -36.15
N GLY A 71 4.07 -2.52 -37.04
CA GLY A 71 4.67 -1.31 -37.61
C GLY A 71 5.02 -0.21 -36.60
N PHE A 72 5.02 -0.53 -35.30
CA PHE A 72 5.57 0.29 -34.24
C PHE A 72 7.11 0.35 -34.35
N PHE A 73 7.68 1.54 -34.21
CA PHE A 73 9.12 1.82 -34.32
C PHE A 73 10.03 1.10 -33.30
N LEU A 74 9.49 0.27 -32.40
CA LEU A 74 10.22 -0.37 -31.31
C LEU A 74 10.19 -1.90 -31.46
N LYS A 75 11.21 -2.44 -32.13
CA LYS A 75 11.47 -3.88 -32.16
C LYS A 75 12.28 -4.30 -30.93
N ILE A 76 12.05 -5.52 -30.45
CA ILE A 76 12.83 -6.15 -29.38
C ILE A 76 14.33 -6.12 -29.71
N GLU A 77 14.68 -6.37 -30.98
CA GLU A 77 16.05 -6.33 -31.51
C GLU A 77 16.76 -4.99 -31.23
N ASN A 78 16.04 -3.86 -31.26
CA ASN A 78 16.61 -2.55 -30.95
C ASN A 78 17.02 -2.44 -29.48
N PHE A 79 16.26 -3.08 -28.59
CA PHE A 79 16.61 -3.15 -27.16
C PHE A 79 17.78 -4.09 -26.92
N GLU A 80 17.80 -5.26 -27.55
CA GLU A 80 18.92 -6.20 -27.45
C GLU A 80 20.23 -5.58 -27.91
N GLN A 81 20.22 -4.84 -29.02
CA GLN A 81 21.38 -4.11 -29.52
C GLN A 81 21.81 -2.97 -28.60
N LYS A 82 20.85 -2.19 -28.06
CA LYS A 82 21.16 -1.05 -27.19
C LYS A 82 21.73 -1.47 -25.84
N PHE A 83 21.22 -2.55 -25.26
CA PHE A 83 21.63 -3.04 -23.95
C PHE A 83 22.69 -4.15 -24.01
N ASN A 84 23.02 -4.64 -25.21
CA ASN A 84 23.93 -5.76 -25.43
C ASN A 84 23.53 -7.01 -24.63
N VAL A 85 22.24 -7.32 -24.62
CA VAL A 85 21.63 -8.45 -23.90
C VAL A 85 20.87 -9.30 -24.90
N GLN A 86 21.00 -10.62 -24.79
CA GLN A 86 20.23 -11.59 -25.58
C GLN A 86 18.99 -12.03 -24.80
N ARG A 87 17.89 -12.34 -25.52
CA ARG A 87 16.65 -12.87 -24.94
C ARG A 87 15.96 -11.90 -23.99
N ILE A 88 15.88 -10.63 -24.37
CA ILE A 88 15.18 -9.62 -23.53
C ILE A 88 13.66 -9.86 -23.49
N ASP A 89 13.14 -10.62 -24.45
CA ASP A 89 11.76 -11.15 -24.49
C ASP A 89 11.38 -11.91 -23.20
N LEU A 90 12.30 -12.72 -22.66
CA LEU A 90 12.07 -13.45 -21.41
C LEU A 90 11.91 -12.51 -20.22
N SER A 91 12.74 -11.46 -20.17
CA SER A 91 12.70 -10.44 -19.12
C SER A 91 11.40 -9.63 -19.17
N PHE A 92 10.97 -9.23 -20.37
CA PHE A 92 9.70 -8.53 -20.55
C PHE A 92 8.51 -9.41 -20.20
N THR A 93 8.52 -10.69 -20.57
CA THR A 93 7.49 -11.65 -20.18
C THR A 93 7.42 -11.79 -18.66
N CYS A 94 8.57 -11.91 -17.97
CA CYS A 94 8.63 -11.97 -16.52
C CYS A 94 8.04 -10.70 -15.87
N LEU A 95 8.39 -9.52 -16.40
CA LEU A 95 7.84 -8.24 -15.93
C LEU A 95 6.32 -8.16 -16.08
N ILE A 96 5.77 -8.62 -17.22
CA ILE A 96 4.32 -8.69 -17.42
C ILE A 96 3.67 -9.56 -16.34
N ILE A 97 4.21 -10.75 -16.08
CA ILE A 97 3.69 -11.66 -15.04
C ILE A 97 3.74 -11.01 -13.66
N VAL A 98 4.85 -10.38 -13.28
CA VAL A 98 5.01 -9.70 -11.99
C VAL A 98 4.00 -8.56 -11.84
N LEU A 99 3.79 -7.76 -12.90
CA LEU A 99 2.81 -6.67 -12.89
C LEU A 99 1.38 -7.20 -12.72
N LEU A 100 1.02 -8.28 -13.42
CA LEU A 100 -0.29 -8.93 -13.27
C LEU A 100 -0.52 -9.48 -11.86
N ILE A 101 0.48 -10.13 -11.25
CA ILE A 101 0.42 -10.61 -9.85
C ILE A 101 0.25 -9.42 -8.90
N SER A 102 0.99 -8.33 -9.12
CA SER A 102 0.89 -7.12 -8.32
C SER A 102 -0.52 -6.52 -8.38
N GLU A 103 -1.10 -6.32 -9.57
CA GLU A 103 -2.46 -5.78 -9.72
C GLU A 103 -3.52 -6.71 -9.12
N SER A 104 -3.37 -8.02 -9.28
CA SER A 104 -4.29 -9.01 -8.68
C SER A 104 -4.25 -8.95 -7.15
N THR A 105 -3.05 -8.86 -6.57
CA THR A 105 -2.84 -8.77 -5.13
C THR A 105 -3.42 -7.47 -4.56
N TRP A 106 -3.24 -6.36 -5.28
CA TRP A 106 -3.84 -5.08 -4.94
C TRP A 106 -5.36 -5.16 -4.95
N PHE A 107 -5.98 -5.74 -5.99
CA PHE A 107 -7.44 -5.85 -6.10
C PHE A 107 -8.04 -6.69 -4.95
N ILE A 108 -7.42 -7.81 -4.60
CA ILE A 108 -7.83 -8.63 -3.45
C ILE A 108 -7.73 -7.83 -2.14
N SER A 109 -6.65 -7.07 -1.98
CA SER A 109 -6.44 -6.25 -0.78
C SER A 109 -7.45 -5.12 -0.69
N LEU A 110 -7.77 -4.48 -1.81
CA LEU A 110 -8.79 -3.45 -1.92
C LEU A 110 -10.17 -4.00 -1.53
N GLN A 111 -10.56 -5.17 -2.03
CA GLN A 111 -11.85 -5.77 -1.65
C GLN A 111 -11.94 -6.05 -0.15
N LYS A 112 -10.85 -6.55 0.46
CA LYS A 112 -10.79 -6.78 1.91
C LYS A 112 -10.85 -5.48 2.70
N TYR A 113 -10.21 -4.42 2.21
CA TYR A 113 -10.26 -3.07 2.78
C TYR A 113 -11.67 -2.49 2.72
N LEU A 114 -12.34 -2.51 1.56
CA LEU A 114 -13.71 -2.01 1.40
C LEU A 114 -14.73 -2.77 2.25
N LYS A 115 -14.47 -4.06 2.52
CA LYS A 115 -15.29 -4.88 3.43
C LYS A 115 -14.92 -4.71 4.91
N TYR A 116 -13.95 -3.86 5.24
CA TYR A 116 -13.42 -3.66 6.59
C TYR A 116 -12.91 -4.95 7.26
N ARG A 117 -12.43 -5.91 6.46
CA ARG A 117 -11.92 -7.23 6.91
C ARG A 117 -10.41 -7.34 6.74
N TYR A 118 -9.71 -6.23 6.62
CA TYR A 118 -8.27 -6.23 6.40
C TYR A 118 -7.53 -6.46 7.72
N LYS A 119 -7.06 -7.70 7.93
CA LYS A 119 -6.41 -8.13 9.20
C LYS A 119 -5.28 -7.22 9.65
N SER A 120 -4.44 -6.75 8.74
CA SER A 120 -3.31 -5.88 9.11
C SER A 120 -3.79 -4.54 9.65
N ILE A 121 -4.86 -3.95 9.10
CA ILE A 121 -5.42 -2.70 9.66
C ILE A 121 -6.02 -2.98 11.04
N ASN A 122 -6.74 -4.09 11.20
CA ASN A 122 -7.29 -4.47 12.51
C ASN A 122 -6.20 -4.66 13.57
N PHE A 123 -5.02 -5.16 13.19
CA PHE A 123 -3.87 -5.23 14.08
C PHE A 123 -3.43 -3.83 14.55
N TYR A 124 -3.30 -2.86 13.63
CA TYR A 124 -2.96 -1.48 13.99
C TYR A 124 -4.01 -0.82 14.88
N VAL A 125 -5.30 -1.02 14.59
CA VAL A 125 -6.42 -0.54 15.41
C VAL A 125 -6.33 -1.08 16.84
N ASN A 126 -6.14 -2.39 16.98
CA ASN A 126 -6.07 -3.04 18.29
C ASN A 126 -4.86 -2.55 19.10
N TYR A 127 -3.72 -2.35 18.44
CA TYR A 127 -2.52 -1.84 19.10
C TYR A 127 -2.71 -0.40 19.61
N LEU A 128 -3.27 0.49 18.78
CA LEU A 128 -3.54 1.88 19.18
C LEU A 128 -4.52 1.97 20.34
N ASN A 129 -5.60 1.18 20.31
CA ASN A 129 -6.57 1.11 21.40
C ASN A 129 -5.95 0.58 22.71
N PHE A 130 -5.05 -0.41 22.60
CA PHE A 130 -4.33 -0.94 23.75
C PHE A 130 -3.43 0.12 24.41
N ASP A 131 -2.68 0.88 23.62
CA ASP A 131 -1.80 1.91 24.18
C ASP A 131 -2.59 3.07 24.80
N LEU A 132 -3.67 3.54 24.14
CA LEU A 132 -4.58 4.55 24.69
C LEU A 132 -5.13 4.14 26.07
N LYS A 133 -5.59 2.89 26.21
CA LYS A 133 -6.08 2.36 27.49
C LYS A 133 -4.97 2.39 28.56
N ARG A 134 -3.77 1.94 28.21
CA ARG A 134 -2.61 1.93 29.12
C ARG A 134 -2.20 3.34 29.55
N GLN A 135 -2.29 4.33 28.67
CA GLN A 135 -2.03 5.73 29.01
C GLN A 135 -3.07 6.29 29.98
N MET A 136 -4.36 5.98 29.78
CA MET A 136 -5.43 6.39 30.70
C MET A 136 -5.26 5.77 32.09
N GLU A 137 -4.94 4.47 32.17
CA GLU A 137 -4.70 3.79 33.44
C GLU A 137 -3.53 4.42 34.22
N ARG A 138 -2.42 4.76 33.54
CA ARG A 138 -1.30 5.47 34.18
C ARG A 138 -1.69 6.85 34.70
N LYS A 139 -2.44 7.64 33.92
CA LYS A 139 -2.92 8.96 34.34
C LYS A 139 -3.83 8.86 35.56
N ASN A 140 -4.75 7.89 35.56
CA ASN A 140 -5.64 7.64 36.69
C ASN A 140 -4.87 7.25 37.95
N GLN A 141 -3.88 6.35 37.84
CA GLN A 141 -3.01 5.98 38.96
C GLN A 141 -2.25 7.18 39.54
N ILE A 142 -1.70 8.05 38.69
CA ILE A 142 -1.03 9.29 39.14
C ILE A 142 -2.02 10.20 39.87
N PHE A 143 -3.22 10.40 39.30
CA PHE A 143 -4.26 11.23 39.91
C PHE A 143 -4.65 10.72 41.31
N TYR A 144 -4.95 9.42 41.44
CA TYR A 144 -5.25 8.81 42.74
C TYR A 144 -4.08 8.92 43.73
N SER A 145 -2.84 8.73 43.28
CA SER A 145 -1.66 8.85 44.15
C SER A 145 -1.43 10.27 44.68
N HIS A 146 -1.84 11.30 43.92
CA HIS A 146 -1.80 12.69 44.36
C HIS A 146 -2.96 13.01 45.31
N PHE A 147 -4.15 12.48 45.05
CA PHE A 147 -5.34 12.73 45.88
C PHE A 147 -5.27 12.05 47.25
N VAL A 148 -4.66 10.86 47.35
CA VAL A 148 -4.46 10.12 48.61
C VAL A 148 -3.32 10.72 49.47
N ARG A 149 -2.48 11.57 48.90
CA ARG A 149 -1.38 12.25 49.61
C ARG A 149 -1.73 13.65 50.15
N MET A 150 -2.92 14.16 49.86
CA MET A 150 -3.50 15.35 50.51
C MET A 150 -4.40 14.92 51.66
#